data_AF-A0A3D1U0Y1-F1
#
_entry.id   AF-A0A3D1U0Y1-F1
#
_cell.length_a   1.000
_cell.length_b   1.000
_cell.length_c   1.000
_cell.angle_alpha   90.00
_cell.angle_beta   90.00
_cell.angle_gamma   90.00
#
_symmetry.space_group_name_H-M   'P 1'
#
loop_
_entity.id
_entity.type
_entity.pdbx_description
1 polymer ?
#
loop_
_entity_poly.entity_id
_entity_poly.type
_entity_poly.pdbx_seq_one_letter_code
_entity_poly.pdbx_strand_id
1 'polypeptide(L)'
;MRCSWAGTYAQGGAQPAEVVDLIRERGWLAVRGNGDDLLVRLADGSAPADALRPAAATHGTLPESVASHALWSVDRLGSERIEYLRTLPLSIVRGPFHFGSVVLVHATPWSTEDVVLPDADEAVAQRIIGDAGARLLLYGHIHTQYVRRVGDTTLMSVGAINGSNDADSRPAYAIVDLSDTITVQPRRVDWHLDERLDAYAAAGVERRFSRDAPGPFPVRCQPGVALTAWP
;
A
#
# COMPACT_ATOMS: atom_id res chain seq x y z
N MET A 1 3.17 -13.76 15.19
CA MET A 1 3.33 -12.95 13.96
C MET A 1 2.44 -11.72 14.08
N ARG A 2 2.94 -10.52 13.83
CA ARG A 2 2.12 -9.28 13.79
C ARG A 2 2.03 -8.83 12.34
N CYS A 3 0.83 -8.64 11.82
CA CYS A 3 0.62 -8.13 10.46
C CYS A 3 0.45 -6.62 10.49
N SER A 4 0.97 -5.96 9.46
CA SER A 4 0.78 -4.53 9.23
C SER A 4 0.42 -4.28 7.76
N TRP A 5 -0.34 -3.22 7.50
CA TRP A 5 -0.81 -2.89 6.15
C TRP A 5 -0.44 -1.47 5.73
N ALA A 6 0.04 -1.32 4.49
CA ALA A 6 0.63 -0.11 3.96
C ALA A 6 -0.37 0.83 3.25
N GLY A 7 -1.61 0.95 3.74
CA GLY A 7 -2.64 1.88 3.22
C GLY A 7 -3.43 1.41 2.00
N THR A 8 -4.43 2.21 1.62
CA THR A 8 -5.36 2.01 0.50
C THR A 8 -6.10 0.67 0.61
N TYR A 9 -7.01 0.59 1.60
CA TYR A 9 -7.66 -0.68 1.96
C TYR A 9 -8.94 -0.93 1.17
N ALA A 10 -9.76 0.12 1.04
CA ALA A 10 -11.15 0.01 0.62
C ALA A 10 -11.42 0.62 -0.76
N GLN A 11 -10.35 0.93 -1.51
CA GLN A 11 -10.47 1.57 -2.81
C GLN A 11 -9.96 0.69 -3.96
N GLY A 12 -10.86 0.44 -4.92
CA GLY A 12 -10.57 -0.29 -6.17
C GLY A 12 -10.90 -1.78 -6.19
N GLY A 13 -11.39 -2.36 -5.09
CA GLY A 13 -11.88 -3.74 -4.99
C GLY A 13 -13.38 -3.82 -4.65
N ALA A 14 -13.96 -5.02 -4.75
CA ALA A 14 -15.40 -5.26 -4.58
C ALA A 14 -15.89 -5.42 -3.12
N GLN A 15 -14.98 -5.41 -2.13
CA GLN A 15 -15.30 -5.76 -0.74
C GLN A 15 -14.74 -4.72 0.27
N PRO A 16 -15.08 -3.42 0.13
CA PRO A 16 -14.47 -2.35 0.91
C PRO A 16 -14.77 -2.46 2.41
N ALA A 17 -16.00 -2.84 2.78
CA ALA A 17 -16.41 -2.93 4.18
C ALA A 17 -15.76 -4.14 4.87
N GLU A 18 -15.78 -5.30 4.22
CA GLU A 18 -15.25 -6.55 4.71
C GLU A 18 -13.73 -6.48 4.93
N VAL A 19 -13.00 -5.79 4.04
CA VAL A 19 -11.56 -5.56 4.21
C VAL A 19 -11.28 -4.71 5.45
N VAL A 20 -12.02 -3.61 5.64
CA VAL A 20 -11.83 -2.74 6.81
C VAL A 20 -12.19 -3.48 8.09
N ASP A 21 -13.29 -4.22 8.12
CA ASP A 21 -13.70 -5.00 9.29
C ASP A 21 -12.70 -6.08 9.63
N LEU A 22 -12.20 -6.83 8.63
CA LEU A 22 -11.20 -7.86 8.86
C LEU A 22 -9.92 -7.27 9.49
N ILE A 23 -9.45 -6.12 9.01
CA ILE A 23 -8.27 -5.45 9.59
C ILE A 23 -8.53 -5.06 11.05
N ARG A 24 -9.71 -4.50 11.34
CA ARG A 24 -10.13 -4.07 12.68
C ARG A 24 -10.26 -5.24 13.65
N GLU A 25 -10.99 -6.28 13.25
CA GLU A 25 -11.23 -7.50 14.04
C GLU A 25 -9.93 -8.24 14.35
N ARG A 26 -8.98 -8.26 13.41
CA ARG A 26 -7.68 -8.90 13.59
C ARG A 26 -6.69 -8.05 14.39
N GLY A 27 -7.02 -6.79 14.68
CA GLY A 27 -6.13 -5.85 15.36
C GLY A 27 -4.82 -5.61 14.61
N TRP A 28 -4.84 -5.71 13.28
CA TRP A 28 -3.65 -5.44 12.46
C TRP A 28 -3.39 -3.95 12.42
N LEU A 29 -2.11 -3.57 12.55
CA LEU A 29 -1.78 -2.15 12.45
C LEU A 29 -1.81 -1.72 10.99
N ALA A 30 -2.30 -0.50 10.75
CA ALA A 30 -2.48 -0.01 9.39
C ALA A 30 -2.04 1.46 9.31
N VAL A 31 -1.37 1.86 8.23
CA VAL A 31 -1.06 3.28 7.93
C VAL A 31 -1.94 3.82 6.82
N ARG A 32 -2.44 5.03 6.98
CA ARG A 32 -3.30 5.69 6.00
C ARG A 32 -2.63 5.84 4.65
N GLY A 33 -3.35 5.51 3.58
CA GLY A 33 -2.94 5.74 2.19
C GLY A 33 -3.83 6.73 1.46
N ASN A 34 -3.43 7.10 0.24
CA ASN A 34 -4.15 8.11 -0.54
C ASN A 34 -5.55 7.68 -0.96
N GLY A 35 -5.75 6.37 -1.18
CA GLY A 35 -7.08 5.81 -1.42
C GLY A 35 -8.00 6.00 -0.21
N ASP A 36 -7.45 5.91 1.01
CA ASP A 36 -8.22 6.13 2.23
C ASP A 36 -8.54 7.61 2.41
N ASP A 37 -7.56 8.49 2.12
CA ASP A 37 -7.79 9.94 2.13
C ASP A 37 -8.84 10.36 1.10
N LEU A 38 -8.86 9.75 -0.09
CA LEU A 38 -9.89 9.98 -1.11
C LEU A 38 -11.28 9.64 -0.57
N LEU A 39 -11.44 8.47 0.05
CA LEU A 39 -12.73 8.02 0.59
C LEU A 39 -13.19 8.94 1.73
N VAL A 40 -12.29 9.35 2.61
CA VAL A 40 -12.58 10.30 3.70
C VAL A 40 -13.03 11.66 3.14
N ARG A 41 -12.31 12.22 2.16
CA ARG A 41 -12.69 13.50 1.53
C ARG A 41 -14.06 13.46 0.88
N LEU A 42 -14.38 12.38 0.18
CA LEU A 42 -15.70 12.18 -0.44
C LEU A 42 -16.81 12.05 0.60
N ALA A 43 -16.56 11.32 1.69
CA ALA A 43 -17.50 11.21 2.81
C ALA A 43 -17.75 12.56 3.51
N ASP A 44 -16.74 13.44 3.53
CA ASP A 44 -16.85 14.82 4.04
C ASP A 44 -17.57 15.78 3.07
N GLY A 45 -18.03 15.28 1.92
CA GLY A 45 -18.81 16.04 0.94
C GLY A 45 -17.98 16.77 -0.11
N SER A 46 -16.68 16.47 -0.24
CA SER A 46 -15.87 17.00 -1.34
C SER A 46 -16.45 16.52 -2.68
N ALA A 47 -16.55 17.43 -3.66
CA ALA A 47 -16.92 17.02 -5.01
C ALA A 47 -15.86 16.06 -5.56
N PRO A 48 -16.22 15.05 -6.38
CA PRO A 48 -15.24 14.07 -6.85
C PRO A 48 -14.05 14.67 -7.60
N ALA A 49 -14.26 15.76 -8.35
CA ALA A 49 -13.20 16.47 -9.03
C ALA A 49 -12.17 17.09 -8.07
N ASP A 50 -12.60 17.51 -6.87
CA ASP A 50 -11.76 18.16 -5.86
C ASP A 50 -11.13 17.13 -4.89
N ALA A 51 -11.81 16.01 -4.68
CA ALA A 51 -11.35 14.93 -3.80
C ALA A 51 -10.15 14.17 -4.41
N LEU A 52 -10.06 14.15 -5.74
CA LEU A 52 -8.94 13.60 -6.49
C LEU A 52 -7.79 14.61 -6.47
N ARG A 53 -6.77 14.34 -5.65
CA ARG A 53 -5.56 15.18 -5.66
C ARG A 53 -4.74 14.85 -6.91
N PRO A 54 -4.19 15.85 -7.61
CA PRO A 54 -3.15 15.58 -8.60
C PRO A 54 -1.99 14.89 -7.87
N ALA A 55 -1.65 13.67 -8.26
CA ALA A 55 -0.35 13.13 -7.92
C ALA A 55 0.65 14.03 -8.65
N ALA A 56 1.34 14.92 -7.92
CA ALA A 56 2.21 15.95 -8.50
C ALA A 56 3.30 15.39 -9.45
N ALA A 57 3.47 14.06 -9.50
CA ALA A 57 4.48 13.40 -10.32
C ALA A 57 3.97 12.39 -11.38
N THR A 58 2.74 11.85 -11.35
CA THR A 58 2.49 10.58 -12.11
C THR A 58 1.09 10.25 -12.60
N HIS A 59 0.03 10.93 -12.17
CA HIS A 59 -1.30 10.67 -12.72
C HIS A 59 -1.84 11.95 -13.30
N GLY A 60 -2.13 11.96 -14.61
CA GLY A 60 -2.97 13.01 -15.21
C GLY A 60 -4.37 13.02 -14.56
N THR A 61 -5.36 13.64 -15.22
CA THR A 61 -6.74 13.60 -14.73
C THR A 61 -7.17 12.16 -14.45
N LEU A 62 -7.48 11.84 -13.19
CA LEU A 62 -7.92 10.50 -12.82
C LEU A 62 -9.23 10.18 -13.57
N PRO A 63 -9.40 8.98 -14.15
CA PRO A 63 -10.61 8.63 -14.87
C PRO A 63 -11.86 8.78 -14.01
N GLU A 64 -12.99 9.17 -14.59
CA GLU A 64 -14.29 9.29 -13.90
C GLU A 64 -14.67 7.99 -13.16
N SER A 65 -14.31 6.84 -13.72
CA SER A 65 -14.51 5.53 -13.09
C SER A 65 -13.76 5.35 -11.75
N VAL A 66 -12.72 6.15 -11.49
CA VAL A 66 -12.04 6.20 -10.18
C VAL A 66 -12.93 6.84 -9.13
N ALA A 67 -13.50 7.99 -9.45
CA ALA A 67 -14.43 8.72 -8.61
C ALA A 67 -15.72 7.94 -8.35
N SER A 68 -16.34 7.39 -9.39
CA SER A 68 -17.62 6.66 -9.26
C SER A 68 -17.49 5.43 -8.35
N HIS A 69 -16.39 4.67 -8.47
CA HIS A 69 -16.13 3.56 -7.57
C HIS A 69 -15.79 4.04 -6.15
N ALA A 70 -15.12 5.18 -5.99
CA ALA A 70 -14.82 5.72 -4.66
C ALA A 70 -16.12 6.09 -3.92
N LEU A 71 -17.06 6.74 -4.60
CA LEU A 71 -18.38 7.04 -4.06
C LEU A 71 -19.14 5.76 -3.69
N TRP A 72 -19.09 4.74 -4.56
CA TRP A 72 -19.64 3.42 -4.25
C TRP A 72 -19.00 2.80 -3.01
N SER A 73 -17.68 2.88 -2.85
CA SER A 73 -16.98 2.38 -1.66
C SER A 73 -17.41 3.15 -0.40
N VAL A 74 -17.56 4.49 -0.48
CA VAL A 74 -18.02 5.31 0.66
C VAL A 74 -19.41 4.88 1.13
N ASP A 75 -20.34 4.66 0.20
CA ASP A 75 -21.70 4.17 0.50
C ASP A 75 -21.67 2.83 1.29
N ARG A 76 -20.80 1.90 0.88
CA ARG A 76 -20.67 0.58 1.52
C ARG A 76 -19.93 0.61 2.85
N LEU A 77 -19.02 1.55 3.05
CA LEU A 77 -18.25 1.65 4.29
C LEU A 77 -19.12 2.09 5.47
N GLY A 78 -20.02 3.05 5.24
CA GLY A 78 -20.76 3.71 6.31
C GLY A 78 -19.87 4.55 7.24
N SER A 79 -20.49 5.31 8.15
CA SER A 79 -19.81 6.32 8.97
C SER A 79 -18.74 5.73 9.91
N GLU A 80 -19.01 4.58 10.51
CA GLU A 80 -18.09 3.94 11.46
C GLU A 80 -16.74 3.58 10.82
N ARG A 81 -16.76 2.98 9.62
CA ARG A 81 -15.55 2.58 8.91
C ARG A 81 -14.82 3.78 8.32
N ILE A 82 -15.54 4.79 7.84
CA ILE A 82 -14.94 6.06 7.42
C ILE A 82 -14.19 6.72 8.59
N GLU A 83 -14.79 6.73 9.78
CA GLU A 83 -14.14 7.30 10.96
C GLU A 83 -12.90 6.48 11.36
N TYR A 84 -12.97 5.14 11.26
CA TYR A 84 -11.78 4.32 11.42
C TYR A 84 -10.66 4.73 10.46
N LEU A 85 -10.94 4.88 9.15
CA LEU A 85 -9.95 5.35 8.17
C LEU A 85 -9.35 6.72 8.55
N ARG A 86 -10.18 7.62 9.09
CA ARG A 86 -9.75 8.95 9.57
C ARG A 86 -8.83 8.89 10.78
N THR A 87 -8.82 7.81 11.56
CA THR A 87 -7.93 7.67 12.73
C THR A 87 -6.56 7.08 12.38
N LEU A 88 -6.40 6.52 11.18
CA LEU A 88 -5.17 5.80 10.82
C LEU A 88 -3.95 6.72 10.78
N PRO A 89 -2.82 6.33 11.39
CA PRO A 89 -1.61 7.15 11.38
C PRO A 89 -0.95 7.17 9.98
N LEU A 90 -0.13 8.19 9.71
CA LEU A 90 0.70 8.22 8.50
C LEU A 90 1.88 7.24 8.56
N SER A 91 2.35 6.92 9.77
CA SER A 91 3.47 6.03 9.98
C SER A 91 3.24 5.10 11.17
N ILE A 92 3.85 3.90 11.09
CA ILE A 92 4.01 2.99 12.22
C ILE A 92 5.50 2.83 12.46
N VAL A 93 5.93 3.09 13.69
CA VAL A 93 7.31 2.90 14.12
C VAL A 93 7.40 1.64 14.99
N ARG A 94 8.45 0.85 14.76
CA ARG A 94 8.85 -0.30 15.59
C ARG A 94 10.28 -0.12 16.05
N GLY A 95 10.48 -0.35 17.35
CA GLY A 95 11.77 -0.15 18.01
C GLY A 95 11.68 0.90 19.13
N PRO A 96 12.82 1.44 19.59
CA PRO A 96 14.16 1.16 19.05
C PRO A 96 14.59 -0.29 19.29
N PHE A 97 15.27 -0.86 18.29
CA PHE A 97 16.08 -2.08 18.42
C PHE A 97 17.56 -1.69 18.56
N HIS A 98 18.47 -2.66 18.76
CA HIS A 98 19.92 -2.37 18.75
C HIS A 98 20.41 -1.76 17.43
N PHE A 99 19.61 -1.91 16.38
CA PHE A 99 19.88 -1.42 15.03
C PHE A 99 19.14 -0.16 14.63
N GLY A 100 18.36 0.42 15.53
CA GLY A 100 17.48 1.54 15.24
C GLY A 100 16.04 1.09 15.01
N SER A 101 15.30 1.84 14.19
CA SER A 101 13.84 1.67 14.04
C SER A 101 13.46 1.05 12.70
N VAL A 102 12.36 0.31 12.66
CA VAL A 102 11.68 -0.09 11.42
C VAL A 102 10.43 0.76 11.28
N VAL A 103 10.27 1.41 10.14
CA VAL A 103 9.16 2.34 9.90
C VAL A 103 8.36 1.85 8.70
N LEU A 104 7.03 1.85 8.84
CA LEU A 104 6.08 1.59 7.78
C LEU A 104 5.32 2.87 7.47
N VAL A 105 5.24 3.23 6.19
CA VAL A 105 4.43 4.36 5.65
C VAL A 105 3.66 3.88 4.43
N HIS A 106 2.69 4.65 3.95
CA HIS A 106 2.06 4.34 2.66
C HIS A 106 2.94 4.76 1.48
N ALA A 107 3.38 6.02 1.46
CA ALA A 107 4.22 6.59 0.41
C ALA A 107 5.51 7.18 0.98
N THR A 108 5.44 8.33 1.66
CA THR A 108 6.56 8.93 2.41
C THR A 108 6.12 9.25 3.85
N PRO A 109 7.04 9.59 4.78
CA PRO A 109 6.68 9.93 6.16
C PRO A 109 5.74 11.14 6.32
N TRP A 110 5.63 11.99 5.29
CA TRP A 110 4.84 13.22 5.32
C TRP A 110 3.72 13.28 4.27
N SER A 111 3.68 12.33 3.32
CA SER A 111 2.73 12.34 2.20
C SER A 111 2.22 10.94 1.92
N THR A 112 0.93 10.85 1.60
CA THR A 112 0.30 9.64 1.07
C THR A 112 0.33 9.58 -0.46
N GLU A 113 0.78 10.64 -1.14
CA GLU A 113 0.66 10.77 -2.60
C GLU A 113 2.02 10.72 -3.34
N ASP A 114 3.12 10.99 -2.64
CA ASP A 114 4.45 11.12 -3.24
C ASP A 114 4.92 9.79 -3.87
N VAL A 115 5.23 9.81 -5.17
CA VAL A 115 5.73 8.62 -5.85
C VAL A 115 7.26 8.53 -5.74
N VAL A 116 7.72 7.49 -5.06
CA VAL A 116 9.14 7.11 -5.01
C VAL A 116 9.29 5.78 -5.76
N LEU A 117 9.90 5.81 -6.93
CA LEU A 117 10.13 4.62 -7.75
C LEU A 117 11.40 3.85 -7.31
N PRO A 118 11.55 2.57 -7.70
CA PRO A 118 12.73 1.77 -7.31
C PRO A 118 14.08 2.41 -7.70
N ASP A 119 14.08 3.13 -8.81
CA ASP A 119 15.22 3.82 -9.42
C ASP A 119 15.25 5.34 -9.13
N ALA A 120 14.48 5.82 -8.14
CA ALA A 120 14.56 7.20 -7.69
C ALA A 120 16.00 7.59 -7.32
N ASP A 121 16.34 8.88 -7.50
CA ASP A 121 17.67 9.38 -7.16
C ASP A 121 18.08 9.02 -5.73
N GLU A 122 19.37 8.74 -5.53
CA GLU A 122 19.92 8.35 -4.23
C GLU A 122 19.59 9.39 -3.14
N ALA A 123 19.61 10.69 -3.46
CA ALA A 123 19.24 11.75 -2.54
C ALA A 123 17.77 11.69 -2.10
N VAL A 124 16.85 11.29 -2.98
CA VAL A 124 15.45 11.07 -2.64
C VAL A 124 15.32 9.87 -1.71
N ALA A 125 15.97 8.76 -2.05
CA ALA A 125 15.94 7.54 -1.23
C ALA A 125 16.53 7.79 0.17
N GLN A 126 17.67 8.47 0.27
CA GLN A 126 18.29 8.85 1.53
C GLN A 126 17.41 9.77 2.36
N ARG A 127 16.79 10.78 1.73
CA ARG A 127 15.90 11.71 2.41
C ARG A 127 14.71 10.98 3.05
N ILE A 128 13.98 10.16 2.29
CA ILE A 128 12.77 9.52 2.82
C ILE A 128 13.09 8.59 4.00
N ILE A 129 14.23 7.89 3.97
CA ILE A 129 14.66 7.01 5.06
C ILE A 129 15.13 7.82 6.25
N GLY A 130 15.94 8.86 6.01
CA GLY A 130 16.50 9.73 7.04
C GLY A 130 15.42 10.50 7.80
N ASP A 131 14.50 11.12 7.09
CA ASP A 131 13.35 11.85 7.68
C ASP A 131 12.40 10.89 8.42
N ALA A 132 12.32 9.62 8.01
CA ALA A 132 11.61 8.58 8.77
C ALA A 132 12.34 8.16 10.06
N GLY A 133 13.64 8.45 10.18
CA GLY A 133 14.50 7.93 11.25
C GLY A 133 14.62 6.40 11.21
N ALA A 134 14.58 5.80 10.02
CA ALA A 134 14.44 4.37 9.85
C ALA A 134 15.77 3.67 9.51
N ARG A 135 16.00 2.50 10.12
CA ARG A 135 16.98 1.53 9.64
C ARG A 135 16.47 0.75 8.43
N LEU A 136 15.19 0.38 8.49
CA LEU A 136 14.42 -0.21 7.39
C LEU A 136 13.14 0.61 7.22
N LEU A 137 12.98 1.22 6.05
CA LEU A 137 11.74 1.89 5.64
C LEU A 137 10.95 0.97 4.71
N LEU A 138 9.75 0.60 5.15
CA LEU A 138 8.76 -0.16 4.40
C LEU A 138 7.71 0.80 3.86
N TYR A 139 7.33 0.67 2.59
CA TYR A 139 6.23 1.45 2.03
C TYR A 139 5.43 0.70 0.95
N GLY A 140 4.31 1.28 0.54
CA GLY A 140 3.40 0.76 -0.49
C GLY A 140 3.35 1.68 -1.70
N HIS A 141 2.13 2.14 -2.03
CA HIS A 141 1.77 3.15 -3.04
C HIS A 141 2.10 2.85 -4.51
N ILE A 142 3.31 2.42 -4.83
CA ILE A 142 3.75 2.23 -6.23
C ILE A 142 3.37 0.88 -6.84
N HIS A 143 2.87 -0.05 -6.02
CA HIS A 143 2.41 -1.39 -6.41
C HIS A 143 3.47 -2.31 -7.06
N THR A 144 4.74 -1.95 -6.97
CA THR A 144 5.90 -2.71 -7.46
C THR A 144 6.75 -3.14 -6.26
N GLN A 145 7.00 -4.43 -6.11
CA GLN A 145 7.77 -4.96 -4.98
C GLN A 145 9.27 -4.88 -5.26
N TYR A 146 10.04 -4.27 -4.35
CA TYR A 146 11.50 -4.23 -4.43
C TYR A 146 12.16 -4.04 -3.06
N VAL A 147 13.46 -4.35 -3.00
CA VAL A 147 14.34 -4.08 -1.86
C VAL A 147 15.59 -3.35 -2.39
N ARG A 148 15.93 -2.20 -1.80
CA ARG A 148 17.09 -1.39 -2.17
C ARG A 148 17.89 -1.01 -0.93
N ARG A 149 19.20 -1.29 -0.96
CA ARG A 149 20.14 -0.80 0.05
C ARG A 149 20.52 0.65 -0.28
N VAL A 150 20.55 1.51 0.73
CA VAL A 150 20.85 2.94 0.65
C VAL A 150 21.81 3.25 1.80
N GLY A 151 23.11 3.25 1.51
CA GLY A 151 24.15 3.27 2.54
C GLY A 151 24.01 2.09 3.52
N ASP A 152 23.86 2.39 4.81
CA ASP A 152 23.67 1.41 5.88
C ASP A 152 22.18 1.15 6.23
N THR A 153 21.26 1.70 5.44
CA THR A 153 19.80 1.56 5.61
C THR A 153 19.16 0.84 4.43
N THR A 154 17.94 0.33 4.60
CA THR A 154 17.20 -0.34 3.52
C THR A 154 15.84 0.33 3.27
N LEU A 155 15.52 0.53 2.00
CA LEU A 155 14.21 0.93 1.50
C LEU A 155 13.54 -0.25 0.81
N MET A 156 12.29 -0.52 1.15
CA MET A 156 11.53 -1.63 0.57
C MET A 156 10.10 -1.22 0.26
N SER A 157 9.69 -1.38 -0.99
CA SER A 157 8.26 -1.42 -1.31
C SER A 157 7.75 -2.85 -1.12
N VAL A 158 6.69 -3.02 -0.33
CA VAL A 158 6.13 -4.34 0.00
C VAL A 158 5.33 -4.96 -1.15
N GLY A 159 5.09 -4.20 -2.23
CA GLY A 159 4.24 -4.60 -3.35
C GLY A 159 2.77 -4.25 -3.11
N ALA A 160 1.88 -4.96 -3.81
CA ALA A 160 0.44 -4.76 -3.68
C ALA A 160 -0.30 -6.11 -3.62
N ILE A 161 -1.30 -6.18 -2.74
CA ILE A 161 -2.24 -7.31 -2.69
C ILE A 161 -3.19 -7.27 -3.91
N ASN A 162 -3.56 -6.08 -4.37
CA ASN A 162 -4.42 -5.89 -5.53
C ASN A 162 -3.81 -4.89 -6.53
N GLY A 163 -3.81 -5.25 -7.81
CA GLY A 163 -3.31 -4.39 -8.90
C GLY A 163 -1.80 -4.21 -8.85
N SER A 164 -1.03 -5.31 -8.78
CA SER A 164 0.43 -5.24 -8.87
C SER A 164 0.85 -4.64 -10.22
N ASN A 165 1.83 -3.74 -10.16
CA ASN A 165 2.44 -3.11 -11.33
C ASN A 165 3.60 -3.94 -11.89
N ASP A 166 3.90 -5.09 -11.28
CA ASP A 166 4.96 -5.99 -11.75
C ASP A 166 4.44 -6.94 -12.84
N ALA A 167 5.34 -7.39 -13.71
CA ALA A 167 5.05 -8.40 -14.74
C ALA A 167 4.55 -9.74 -14.14
N ASP A 168 4.79 -9.98 -12.86
CA ASP A 168 4.06 -10.97 -12.06
C ASP A 168 2.91 -10.27 -11.33
N SER A 169 1.68 -10.48 -11.77
CA SER A 169 0.49 -9.81 -11.23
C SER A 169 -0.04 -10.41 -9.92
N ARG A 170 0.59 -11.49 -9.42
CA ARG A 170 0.14 -12.15 -8.18
C ARG A 170 0.24 -11.21 -6.98
N PRO A 171 -0.74 -11.25 -6.05
CA PRO A 171 -0.69 -10.53 -4.79
C PRO A 171 0.67 -10.66 -4.11
N ALA A 172 1.26 -9.53 -3.73
CA ALA A 172 2.58 -9.45 -3.14
C ALA A 172 2.52 -8.90 -1.71
N TYR A 173 3.30 -9.50 -0.82
CA TYR A 173 3.53 -9.04 0.55
C TYR A 173 4.95 -9.39 0.99
N ALA A 174 5.34 -8.97 2.19
CA ALA A 174 6.66 -9.28 2.74
C ALA A 174 6.56 -9.85 4.15
N ILE A 175 7.45 -10.78 4.47
CA ILE A 175 7.71 -11.22 5.84
C ILE A 175 9.00 -10.54 6.28
N VAL A 176 8.96 -9.85 7.42
CA VAL A 176 10.13 -9.18 8.00
C VAL A 176 10.45 -9.85 9.34
N ASP A 177 11.65 -10.42 9.44
CA ASP A 177 12.19 -10.94 10.69
C ASP A 177 13.08 -9.86 11.33
N LEU A 178 12.83 -9.58 12.61
CA LEU A 178 13.52 -8.56 13.40
C LEU A 178 14.20 -9.23 14.59
N SER A 179 15.31 -9.91 14.33
CA SER A 179 16.16 -10.57 15.33
C SER A 179 17.48 -9.81 15.46
N ASP A 180 18.62 -10.49 15.63
CA ASP A 180 19.94 -9.83 15.61
C ASP A 180 20.25 -9.24 14.23
N THR A 181 19.64 -9.80 13.18
CA THR A 181 19.60 -9.28 11.82
C THR A 181 18.16 -8.97 11.41
N ILE A 182 18.01 -8.06 10.45
CA ILE A 182 16.79 -7.77 9.73
C ILE A 182 16.84 -8.59 8.45
N THR A 183 15.91 -9.53 8.30
CA THR A 183 15.70 -10.20 7.01
C THR A 183 14.33 -9.86 6.45
N VAL A 184 14.28 -9.66 5.14
CA VAL A 184 13.05 -9.41 4.41
C VAL A 184 12.87 -10.52 3.39
N GLN A 185 11.71 -11.19 3.44
CA GLN A 185 11.34 -12.23 2.49
C GLN A 185 10.14 -11.73 1.68
N PRO A 186 10.36 -11.27 0.44
CA PRO A 186 9.29 -10.97 -0.49
C PRO A 186 8.49 -12.24 -0.78
N ARG A 187 7.17 -12.14 -0.80
CA ARG A 187 6.25 -13.26 -1.02
C ARG A 187 5.21 -12.86 -2.05
N ARG A 188 4.80 -13.84 -2.84
CA ARG A 188 3.63 -13.78 -3.69
C ARG A 188 2.71 -14.95 -3.38
N VAL A 189 1.42 -14.76 -3.59
CA VAL A 189 0.39 -15.77 -3.34
C VAL A 189 -0.35 -16.03 -4.63
N ASP A 190 -0.53 -17.30 -4.97
CA ASP A 190 -1.41 -17.67 -6.08
C ASP A 190 -2.84 -17.30 -5.72
N TRP A 191 -3.61 -16.88 -6.71
CA TRP A 191 -4.99 -16.45 -6.51
C TRP A 191 -5.83 -16.87 -7.70
N HIS A 192 -7.12 -17.08 -7.46
CA HIS A 192 -8.04 -17.49 -8.49
C HIS A 192 -8.83 -16.28 -9.00
N LEU A 193 -8.74 -16.02 -10.31
CA LEU A 193 -9.47 -14.92 -10.92
C LEU A 193 -10.98 -15.06 -10.68
N ASP A 194 -11.51 -16.28 -10.76
CA ASP A 194 -12.93 -16.58 -10.61
C ASP A 194 -13.49 -16.10 -9.26
N GLU A 195 -12.78 -16.31 -8.15
CA GLU A 195 -13.20 -15.82 -6.83
C GLU A 195 -13.35 -14.30 -6.79
N ARG A 196 -12.46 -13.57 -7.47
CA ARG A 196 -12.55 -12.11 -7.60
C ARG A 196 -13.74 -11.72 -8.46
N LEU A 197 -13.99 -12.43 -9.56
CA LEU A 197 -15.14 -12.16 -10.44
C LEU A 197 -16.46 -12.37 -9.71
N ASP A 198 -16.56 -13.44 -8.94
CA ASP A 198 -17.72 -13.73 -8.10
C ASP A 198 -17.95 -12.62 -7.06
N ALA A 199 -16.88 -12.11 -6.45
CA ALA A 199 -16.98 -10.97 -5.54
C ALA A 199 -17.50 -9.69 -6.23
N TYR A 200 -17.01 -9.37 -7.44
CA TYR A 200 -17.52 -8.23 -8.22
C TYR A 200 -19.00 -8.43 -8.60
N ALA A 201 -19.37 -9.63 -9.04
CA ALA A 201 -20.74 -9.96 -9.41
C ALA A 201 -21.70 -9.86 -8.20
N ALA A 202 -21.31 -10.41 -7.05
CA ALA A 202 -22.08 -10.35 -5.81
C ALA A 202 -22.23 -8.90 -5.30
N ALA A 203 -21.19 -8.09 -5.43
CA ALA A 203 -21.19 -6.69 -5.00
C ALA A 203 -22.00 -5.76 -5.92
N GLY A 204 -22.26 -6.19 -7.17
CA GLY A 204 -22.96 -5.42 -8.20
C GLY A 204 -22.16 -4.20 -8.67
N VAL A 205 -20.83 -4.28 -8.70
CA VAL A 205 -19.93 -3.18 -9.10
C VAL A 205 -19.09 -3.57 -10.30
N GLU A 206 -18.78 -2.59 -11.16
CA GLU A 206 -18.00 -2.83 -12.37
C GLU A 206 -16.56 -3.28 -12.03
N ARG A 207 -16.12 -4.34 -12.71
CA ARG A 207 -14.77 -4.87 -12.59
C ARG A 207 -13.74 -3.91 -13.19
N ARG A 208 -12.59 -3.76 -12.52
CA ARG A 208 -11.43 -3.04 -13.05
C ARG A 208 -10.43 -3.98 -13.72
N PHE A 209 -10.58 -4.17 -15.02
CA PHE A 209 -9.75 -5.10 -15.83
C PHE A 209 -8.23 -4.84 -15.75
N SER A 210 -7.81 -3.59 -15.59
CA SER A 210 -6.38 -3.23 -15.55
C SER A 210 -5.62 -3.81 -14.35
N ARG A 211 -6.31 -4.40 -13.37
CA ARG A 211 -5.72 -4.92 -12.13
C ARG A 211 -5.46 -6.43 -12.12
N ASP A 212 -5.81 -7.12 -13.21
CA ASP A 212 -5.69 -8.58 -13.32
C ASP A 212 -4.59 -9.01 -14.30
N ALA A 213 -4.15 -8.10 -15.17
CA ALA A 213 -3.08 -8.36 -16.13
C ALA A 213 -1.68 -8.14 -15.52
N PRO A 214 -0.64 -8.79 -16.07
CA PRO A 214 0.75 -8.41 -15.82
C PRO A 214 0.97 -6.90 -15.96
N GLY A 215 1.65 -6.30 -15.00
CA GLY A 215 2.03 -4.90 -15.05
C GLY A 215 3.24 -4.64 -15.95
N PRO A 216 3.56 -3.36 -16.20
CA PRO A 216 4.61 -2.97 -17.15
C PRO A 216 6.03 -3.05 -16.57
N PHE A 217 6.20 -3.22 -15.26
CA PHE A 217 7.51 -3.20 -14.62
C PHE A 217 8.08 -4.61 -14.42
N PRO A 218 9.41 -4.79 -14.49
CA PRO A 218 10.02 -6.08 -14.25
C PRO A 218 9.88 -6.51 -12.79
N VAL A 219 9.85 -7.82 -12.55
CA VAL A 219 9.95 -8.37 -11.19
C VAL A 219 11.35 -8.10 -10.64
N ARG A 220 11.44 -7.32 -9.55
CA ARG A 220 12.72 -6.92 -8.93
C ARG A 220 13.13 -7.74 -7.72
N CYS A 221 12.24 -8.59 -7.21
CA CYS A 221 12.50 -9.49 -6.10
C CYS A 221 12.10 -10.91 -6.44
N GLN A 222 12.94 -11.88 -6.09
CA GLN A 222 12.60 -13.29 -6.20
C GLN A 222 11.67 -13.68 -5.03
N PRO A 223 10.42 -14.09 -5.29
CA PRO A 223 9.51 -14.49 -4.22
C PRO A 223 10.06 -15.70 -3.45
N GLY A 224 9.95 -15.67 -2.12
CA GLY A 224 10.39 -16.75 -1.24
C GLY A 224 11.87 -16.72 -0.87
N VAL A 225 12.69 -15.87 -1.49
CA VAL A 225 14.11 -15.72 -1.13
C VAL A 225 14.25 -14.65 -0.06
N ALA A 226 14.81 -15.01 1.10
CA ALA A 226 15.11 -14.06 2.15
C ALA A 226 16.34 -13.22 1.78
N LEU A 227 16.26 -11.92 2.00
CA LEU A 227 17.32 -10.95 1.78
C LEU A 227 17.68 -10.32 3.12
N THR A 228 18.97 -10.19 3.41
CA THR A 228 19.40 -9.45 4.60
C THR A 228 19.29 -7.96 4.33
N ALA A 229 18.54 -7.25 5.19
CA ALA A 229 18.32 -5.81 5.13
C ALA A 229 19.22 -5.04 6.11
N TRP A 230 19.66 -5.67 7.20
CA TRP A 230 20.67 -5.12 8.13
C TRP A 230 21.12 -6.15 9.19
N PRO A 231 22.41 -6.22 9.56
CA PRO A 231 23.53 -6.04 8.64
C PRO A 231 23.32 -6.90 7.40
#